data_AF-A0A2Z5X4V7-F1
#
_entry.id   AF-A0A2Z5X4V7-F1
#
_cell.length_a   1.000
_cell.length_b   1.000
_cell.length_c   1.000
_cell.angle_alpha   90.00
_cell.angle_beta   90.00
_cell.angle_gamma   90.00
#
_symmetry.space_group_name_H-M   'P 1'
#
loop_
_entity.id
_entity.type
_entity.pdbx_description
1 polymer ?
#
loop_
_entity_poly.entity_id
_entity_poly.type
_entity_poly.pdbx_seq_one_letter_code
_entity_poly.pdbx_strand_id
1 'polypeptide(L)'
;MFFYRSKQKQNKDSEDRVYSRSQKIWDFASILSLFALLWFLQNAQNVIRHVNYLKVAEDVPPLVMSNGDPYIRALMRTISASESSGKNSYALLYGGDHVHDLSQHPNQCIPIKTNVNKGKCSTASGRYQFLTSTWIEKASKYHPNPSETPNGITYSFEPEYQDIVVYRWLKDHHQWNVDILTLLKKDRVEDALIELSGVWTSLGSGLEDNLMTPFLPKLYRKFLAEELASTSKISGSHMINKIESF
;
A
#
# COMPACT_ATOMS: atom_id res chain seq x y z
N MET A 1 76.92 33.07 -16.13
CA MET A 1 76.09 31.84 -16.01
C MET A 1 74.81 32.07 -15.16
N PHE A 2 74.11 33.21 -15.29
CA PHE A 2 72.96 33.57 -14.43
C PHE A 2 71.63 33.77 -15.18
N PHE A 3 71.63 33.90 -16.51
CA PHE A 3 70.42 34.16 -17.30
C PHE A 3 69.62 32.91 -17.71
N TYR A 4 70.18 31.71 -17.55
CA TYR A 4 69.48 30.47 -17.92
C TYR A 4 68.52 29.98 -16.81
N ARG A 5 68.76 30.38 -15.56
CA ARG A 5 68.03 29.90 -14.37
C ARG A 5 66.68 30.61 -14.15
N SER A 6 66.50 31.84 -14.67
CA SER A 6 65.23 32.59 -14.51
C SER A 6 64.14 32.13 -15.48
N LYS A 7 64.50 31.79 -16.73
CA LYS A 7 63.56 31.25 -17.73
C LYS A 7 62.95 29.90 -17.30
N GLN A 8 63.74 29.02 -16.69
CA GLN A 8 63.23 27.73 -16.21
C GLN A 8 62.26 27.87 -15.03
N LYS A 9 62.46 28.86 -14.15
CA LYS A 9 61.55 29.12 -13.02
C LYS A 9 60.21 29.70 -13.50
N GLN A 10 60.24 30.64 -14.45
CA GLN A 10 59.02 31.18 -15.06
C GLN A 10 58.20 30.12 -15.80
N ASN A 11 58.87 29.19 -16.51
CA ASN A 11 58.17 28.13 -17.25
C ASN A 11 57.48 27.13 -16.31
N LYS A 12 58.13 26.79 -15.19
CA LYS A 12 57.56 25.91 -14.17
C LYS A 12 56.37 26.54 -13.46
N ASP A 13 56.45 27.82 -13.08
CA ASP A 13 55.34 28.56 -12.45
C ASP A 13 54.15 28.79 -13.42
N SER A 14 54.38 28.75 -14.74
CA SER A 14 53.30 28.77 -15.74
C SER A 14 52.68 27.40 -15.96
N GLU A 15 53.48 26.33 -16.01
CA GLU A 15 52.99 24.95 -16.14
C GLU A 15 52.17 24.54 -14.92
N ASP A 16 52.65 24.85 -13.70
CA ASP A 16 51.94 24.55 -12.45
C ASP A 16 50.60 25.31 -12.35
N ARG A 17 50.52 26.54 -12.87
CA ARG A 17 49.26 27.31 -12.94
C ARG A 17 48.28 26.75 -13.98
N VAL A 18 48.76 26.30 -15.13
CA VAL A 18 47.92 25.66 -16.16
C VAL A 18 47.41 24.32 -15.65
N TYR A 19 48.27 23.53 -14.99
CA TYR A 19 47.89 22.26 -14.36
C TYR A 19 46.86 22.46 -13.24
N SER A 20 47.07 23.42 -12.34
CA SER A 20 46.12 23.76 -11.26
C SER A 20 44.77 24.25 -11.79
N ARG A 21 44.75 25.03 -12.87
CA ARG A 21 43.50 25.54 -13.50
C ARG A 21 42.75 24.43 -14.23
N SER A 22 43.47 23.55 -14.92
CA SER A 22 42.92 22.35 -15.57
C SER A 22 42.30 21.40 -14.54
N GLN A 23 43.00 21.12 -13.43
CA GLN A 23 42.51 20.27 -12.35
C GLN A 23 41.20 20.79 -11.76
N LYS A 24 41.10 22.09 -11.47
CA LYS A 24 39.86 22.70 -10.99
C LYS A 24 38.68 22.54 -11.97
N ILE A 25 38.93 22.64 -13.28
CA ILE A 25 37.90 22.43 -14.31
C ILE A 25 37.43 20.97 -14.33
N TRP A 26 38.35 20.00 -14.20
CA TRP A 26 38.02 18.59 -14.08
C TRP A 26 37.25 18.27 -12.81
N ASP A 27 37.58 18.90 -11.68
CA ASP A 27 36.85 18.76 -10.42
C ASP A 27 35.41 19.29 -10.57
N PHE A 28 35.22 20.48 -11.17
CA PHE A 28 33.88 21.03 -11.44
C PHE A 28 33.06 20.18 -12.42
N ALA A 29 33.67 19.70 -13.51
CA ALA A 29 33.00 18.84 -14.47
C ALA A 29 32.59 17.49 -13.84
N SER A 30 33.43 16.94 -12.97
CA SER A 30 33.14 15.71 -12.22
C SER A 30 31.98 15.91 -11.24
N ILE A 31 31.96 17.03 -10.52
CA ILE A 31 30.87 17.40 -9.61
C ILE A 31 29.55 17.58 -10.39
N LEU A 32 29.58 18.31 -11.50
CA LEU A 32 28.39 18.52 -12.34
C LEU A 32 27.86 17.20 -12.93
N SER A 33 28.76 16.33 -13.36
CA SER A 33 28.43 14.98 -13.83
C SER A 33 27.80 14.13 -12.73
N LEU A 34 28.32 14.19 -11.50
CA LEU A 34 27.74 13.51 -10.34
C LEU A 34 26.34 14.04 -10.02
N PHE A 35 26.13 15.36 -10.05
CA PHE A 35 24.81 15.96 -9.85
C PHE A 35 23.83 15.56 -10.96
N ALA A 36 24.26 15.56 -12.22
CA ALA A 36 23.43 15.12 -13.34
C ALA A 36 23.08 13.62 -13.23
N LEU A 37 24.03 12.79 -12.79
CA LEU A 37 23.81 11.36 -12.55
C LEU A 37 22.83 11.14 -11.39
N LEU A 38 23.01 11.84 -10.26
CA LEU A 38 22.10 11.76 -9.10
C LEU A 38 20.69 12.21 -9.49
N TRP A 39 20.58 13.31 -10.24
CA TRP A 39 19.31 13.78 -10.77
C TRP A 39 18.65 12.75 -11.70
N PHE A 40 19.42 12.16 -12.62
CA PHE A 40 18.93 11.11 -13.51
C PHE A 40 18.45 9.87 -12.76
N LEU A 41 19.22 9.40 -11.77
CA LEU A 41 18.85 8.28 -10.91
C LEU A 41 17.57 8.58 -10.12
N GLN A 42 17.46 9.78 -9.54
CA GLN A 42 16.27 10.19 -8.79
C GLN A 42 15.05 10.29 -9.71
N ASN A 43 15.20 10.82 -10.92
CA ASN A 43 14.13 10.91 -11.89
C ASN A 43 13.67 9.52 -12.37
N ALA A 44 14.60 8.61 -12.66
CA ALA A 44 14.30 7.23 -13.02
C ALA A 44 13.54 6.50 -11.91
N GLN A 45 13.96 6.66 -10.64
CA GLN A 45 13.24 6.12 -9.49
C GLN A 45 11.83 6.71 -9.33
N ASN A 46 11.65 8.00 -9.61
CA ASN A 46 10.33 8.65 -9.55
C ASN A 46 9.39 8.10 -10.63
N VAL A 47 9.89 7.84 -11.84
CA VAL A 47 9.11 7.19 -12.91
C VAL A 47 8.67 5.80 -12.49
N ILE A 48 9.58 4.96 -11.97
CA ILE A 48 9.25 3.60 -11.51
C ILE A 48 8.19 3.65 -10.40
N ARG A 49 8.37 4.54 -9.42
CA ARG A 49 7.40 4.78 -8.34
C ARG A 49 6.02 5.18 -8.86
N HIS A 50 5.97 6.05 -9.87
CA HIS A 50 4.72 6.47 -10.48
C HIS A 50 4.02 5.33 -11.23
N VAL A 51 4.77 4.53 -11.97
CA VAL A 51 4.23 3.35 -12.68
C VAL A 51 3.64 2.34 -11.70
N ASN A 52 4.34 2.05 -10.60
CA ASN A 52 3.84 1.16 -9.54
C ASN A 52 2.55 1.69 -8.91
N TYR A 53 2.51 2.99 -8.61
CA TYR A 53 1.29 3.65 -8.11
C TYR A 53 0.12 3.47 -9.09
N LEU A 54 0.32 3.75 -10.38
CA LEU A 54 -0.74 3.63 -11.39
C LEU A 54 -1.23 2.20 -11.52
N LYS A 55 -0.31 1.23 -11.56
CA LYS A 55 -0.63 -0.19 -11.68
C LYS A 55 -1.50 -0.67 -10.52
N VAL A 56 -1.06 -0.43 -9.28
CA VAL A 56 -1.84 -0.85 -8.10
C VAL A 56 -3.18 -0.13 -8.02
N ALA A 57 -3.21 1.16 -8.35
CA ALA A 57 -4.46 1.92 -8.38
C ALA A 57 -5.49 1.36 -9.37
N GLU A 58 -5.05 0.73 -10.46
CA GLU A 58 -5.92 0.07 -11.45
C GLU A 58 -6.28 -1.37 -11.06
N ASP A 59 -5.35 -2.09 -10.43
CA ASP A 59 -5.49 -3.51 -10.13
C ASP A 59 -6.32 -3.81 -8.87
N VAL A 60 -6.54 -2.85 -7.97
CA VAL A 60 -7.40 -3.05 -6.79
C VAL A 60 -8.87 -2.95 -7.17
N PRO A 61 -9.62 -4.08 -7.19
CA PRO A 61 -11.01 -4.08 -7.62
C PRO A 61 -11.91 -3.33 -6.61
N PRO A 62 -13.15 -2.97 -6.99
CA PRO A 62 -14.16 -2.54 -6.02
C PRO A 62 -14.42 -3.59 -4.93
N LEU A 63 -15.06 -3.18 -3.84
CA LEU A 63 -15.54 -4.11 -2.80
C LEU A 63 -16.73 -4.91 -3.33
N VAL A 64 -16.86 -6.17 -2.91
CA VAL A 64 -18.04 -7.00 -3.22
C VAL A 64 -19.23 -6.56 -2.37
N MET A 65 -19.00 -6.16 -1.11
CA MET A 65 -20.08 -5.55 -0.33
C MET A 65 -20.54 -4.26 -1.05
N SER A 66 -21.84 -4.08 -1.21
CA SER A 66 -22.42 -2.98 -2.01
C SER A 66 -22.66 -1.69 -1.21
N ASN A 67 -22.88 -1.82 0.11
CA ASN A 67 -23.22 -0.70 1.00
C ASN A 67 -22.03 -0.30 1.89
N GLY A 68 -22.20 0.76 2.67
CA GLY A 68 -21.25 1.20 3.69
C GLY A 68 -20.86 2.67 3.56
N ASP A 69 -20.06 3.14 4.51
CA ASP A 69 -19.57 4.51 4.52
C ASP A 69 -18.40 4.62 3.51
N PRO A 70 -18.43 5.55 2.54
CA PRO A 70 -17.42 5.64 1.49
C PRO A 70 -16.00 5.87 2.03
N TYR A 71 -15.85 6.51 3.19
CA TYR A 71 -14.54 6.71 3.83
C TYR A 71 -13.95 5.39 4.30
N ILE A 72 -14.75 4.55 4.96
CA ILE A 72 -14.30 3.22 5.41
C ILE A 72 -14.07 2.29 4.21
N ARG A 73 -14.93 2.35 3.20
CA ARG A 73 -14.78 1.54 1.98
C ARG A 73 -13.48 1.86 1.23
N ALA A 74 -13.15 3.15 1.12
CA ALA A 74 -11.87 3.59 0.55
C ALA A 74 -10.68 3.11 1.39
N LEU A 75 -10.81 3.12 2.72
CA LEU A 75 -9.77 2.58 3.62
C LEU A 75 -9.59 1.07 3.40
N MET A 76 -10.67 0.29 3.27
CA MET A 76 -10.60 -1.14 2.96
C MET A 76 -9.87 -1.43 1.64
N ARG A 77 -10.15 -0.66 0.59
CA ARG A 77 -9.42 -0.74 -0.69
C ARG A 77 -7.94 -0.37 -0.52
N THR A 78 -7.63 0.57 0.37
CA THR A 78 -6.24 0.96 0.71
C THR A 78 -5.52 -0.17 1.44
N ILE A 79 -6.17 -0.85 2.38
CA ILE A 79 -5.61 -2.04 3.04
C ILE A 79 -5.32 -3.12 2.00
N SER A 80 -6.28 -3.41 1.13
CA SER A 80 -6.11 -4.37 0.02
C SER A 80 -4.99 -3.97 -0.94
N ALA A 81 -4.74 -2.68 -1.18
CA ALA A 81 -3.62 -2.23 -2.01
C ALA A 81 -2.25 -2.58 -1.40
N SER A 82 -2.17 -2.71 -0.08
CA SER A 82 -0.96 -3.11 0.62
C SER A 82 -0.85 -4.64 0.77
N GLU A 83 -1.96 -5.30 1.04
CA GLU A 83 -2.00 -6.72 1.38
C GLU A 83 -2.15 -7.64 0.15
N SER A 84 -2.90 -7.22 -0.87
CA SER A 84 -3.30 -8.07 -2.00
C SER A 84 -3.74 -7.26 -3.24
N SER A 85 -2.83 -6.52 -3.86
CA SER A 85 -3.14 -5.56 -4.92
C SER A 85 -3.48 -6.17 -6.30
N GLY A 86 -4.28 -7.25 -6.37
CA GLY A 86 -4.60 -7.96 -7.61
C GLY A 86 -6.08 -8.34 -7.77
N LYS A 87 -6.46 -8.71 -9.00
CA LYS A 87 -7.86 -8.99 -9.40
C LYS A 87 -8.52 -10.14 -8.62
N ASN A 88 -7.75 -11.14 -8.18
CA ASN A 88 -8.26 -12.30 -7.44
C ASN A 88 -7.91 -12.25 -5.94
N SER A 89 -7.77 -11.04 -5.39
CA SER A 89 -7.34 -10.78 -4.02
C SER A 89 -8.10 -11.58 -2.95
N TYR A 90 -9.40 -11.81 -3.10
CA TYR A 90 -10.20 -12.56 -2.13
C TYR A 90 -9.84 -14.05 -1.99
N ALA A 91 -9.25 -14.64 -3.03
CA ALA A 91 -8.81 -16.03 -3.03
C ALA A 91 -7.30 -16.16 -2.77
N LEU A 92 -6.59 -15.05 -2.59
CA LEU A 92 -5.14 -15.02 -2.49
C LEU A 92 -4.68 -15.70 -1.20
N LEU A 93 -3.69 -16.56 -1.32
CA LEU A 93 -2.94 -17.14 -0.22
C LEU A 93 -1.62 -16.40 -0.05
N TYR A 94 -1.09 -16.40 1.17
CA TYR A 94 0.27 -15.95 1.43
C TYR A 94 1.26 -16.57 0.43
N GLY A 95 2.10 -15.76 -0.19
CA GLY A 95 3.08 -16.22 -1.18
C GLY A 95 2.56 -16.29 -2.63
N GLY A 96 1.28 -16.03 -2.89
CA GLY A 96 0.76 -15.74 -4.24
C GLY A 96 -0.16 -16.78 -4.87
N ASP A 97 -0.29 -17.96 -4.26
CA ASP A 97 -1.23 -19.00 -4.73
C ASP A 97 -2.68 -18.60 -4.47
N HIS A 98 -3.63 -19.34 -5.04
CA HIS A 98 -5.06 -19.07 -4.87
C HIS A 98 -5.83 -20.32 -4.46
N VAL A 99 -6.86 -20.14 -3.64
CA VAL A 99 -7.79 -21.20 -3.22
C VAL A 99 -9.13 -21.07 -3.97
N HIS A 100 -9.78 -22.20 -4.22
CA HIS A 100 -11.09 -22.22 -4.88
C HIS A 100 -12.27 -22.29 -3.90
N ASP A 101 -12.11 -23.00 -2.79
CA ASP A 101 -13.13 -23.12 -1.76
C ASP A 101 -12.96 -22.02 -0.71
N LEU A 102 -13.92 -21.09 -0.67
CA LEU A 102 -14.01 -20.01 0.31
C LEU A 102 -15.20 -20.21 1.25
N SER A 103 -15.76 -21.42 1.33
CA SER A 103 -16.80 -21.75 2.31
C SER A 103 -16.33 -21.57 3.75
N GLN A 104 -15.02 -21.61 4.00
CA GLN A 104 -14.34 -21.27 5.25
C GLN A 104 -12.94 -20.72 4.97
N HIS A 105 -12.29 -20.17 6.00
CA HIS A 105 -10.89 -19.74 5.87
C HIS A 105 -9.99 -20.95 5.57
N PRO A 106 -9.10 -20.90 4.57
CA PRO A 106 -8.41 -22.09 4.05
C PRO A 106 -7.43 -22.71 5.04
N ASN A 107 -6.95 -21.94 6.02
CA ASN A 107 -6.04 -22.40 7.08
C ASN A 107 -4.81 -23.17 6.55
N GLN A 108 -4.28 -22.74 5.41
CA GLN A 108 -3.10 -23.35 4.81
C GLN A 108 -1.84 -22.72 5.40
N CYS A 109 -1.02 -23.55 6.05
CA CYS A 109 0.25 -23.14 6.65
C CYS A 109 1.33 -23.07 5.55
N ILE A 110 1.55 -21.88 5.01
CA ILE A 110 2.49 -21.64 3.90
C ILE A 110 3.85 -21.20 4.46
N PRO A 111 4.96 -21.89 4.14
CA PRO A 111 6.28 -21.57 4.68
C PRO A 111 6.76 -20.16 4.29
N ILE A 112 7.25 -19.43 5.29
CA ILE A 112 7.89 -18.13 5.11
C ILE A 112 9.35 -18.38 4.70
N LYS A 113 9.69 -17.95 3.47
CA LYS A 113 11.01 -18.20 2.87
C LYS A 113 12.03 -17.09 3.14
N THR A 114 11.59 -15.93 3.62
CA THR A 114 12.38 -14.70 3.76
C THR A 114 12.23 -14.08 5.15
N ASN A 115 13.06 -13.08 5.46
CA ASN A 115 12.97 -12.23 6.66
C ASN A 115 13.15 -12.96 8.00
N VAL A 116 12.91 -12.23 9.10
CA VAL A 116 13.08 -12.69 10.50
C VAL A 116 12.19 -13.88 10.87
N ASN A 117 11.13 -14.12 10.09
CA ASN A 117 10.20 -15.24 10.29
C ASN A 117 10.51 -16.46 9.41
N LYS A 118 11.65 -16.48 8.71
CA LYS A 118 12.07 -17.62 7.88
C LYS A 118 12.03 -18.93 8.67
N GLY A 119 11.38 -19.94 8.11
CA GLY A 119 11.20 -21.26 8.75
C GLY A 119 9.93 -21.39 9.59
N LYS A 120 9.19 -20.31 9.82
CA LYS A 120 7.79 -20.37 10.28
C LYS A 120 6.85 -20.49 9.09
N CYS A 121 5.55 -20.64 9.34
CA CYS A 121 4.52 -20.52 8.31
C CYS A 121 3.54 -19.40 8.62
N SER A 122 2.91 -18.86 7.58
CA SER A 122 1.78 -17.95 7.66
C SER A 122 0.52 -18.65 7.15
N THR A 123 -0.62 -18.33 7.76
CA THR A 123 -1.95 -18.73 7.27
C THR A 123 -2.66 -17.57 6.57
N ALA A 124 -1.97 -16.47 6.31
CA ALA A 124 -2.56 -15.27 5.73
C ALA A 124 -3.29 -15.59 4.40
N SER A 125 -4.55 -15.18 4.31
CA SER A 125 -5.37 -15.40 3.13
C SER A 125 -6.40 -14.29 2.92
N GLY A 126 -6.88 -14.21 1.68
CA GLY A 126 -7.91 -13.31 1.24
C GLY A 126 -7.43 -11.89 1.04
N ARG A 127 -8.39 -11.02 0.77
CA ARG A 127 -8.15 -9.64 0.35
C ARG A 127 -7.42 -8.82 1.41
N TYR A 128 -7.59 -9.19 2.66
CA TYR A 128 -7.03 -8.49 3.82
C TYR A 128 -5.98 -9.33 4.55
N GLN A 129 -5.52 -10.42 3.92
CA GLN A 129 -4.48 -11.32 4.43
C GLN A 129 -4.72 -11.78 5.89
N PHE A 130 -5.96 -12.16 6.20
CA PHE A 130 -6.33 -12.67 7.51
C PHE A 130 -5.54 -13.91 7.88
N LEU A 131 -5.01 -13.98 9.11
CA LEU A 131 -4.60 -15.24 9.71
C LEU A 131 -5.84 -16.04 10.14
N THR A 132 -5.75 -17.37 10.18
CA THR A 132 -6.89 -18.22 10.59
C THR A 132 -7.46 -17.82 11.95
N SER A 133 -6.59 -17.58 12.94
CA SER A 133 -7.01 -17.20 14.30
C SER A 133 -7.72 -15.85 14.30
N THR A 134 -7.17 -14.87 13.58
CA THR A 134 -7.78 -13.54 13.43
C THR A 134 -9.13 -13.63 12.72
N TRP A 135 -9.24 -14.42 11.66
CA TRP A 135 -10.52 -14.64 10.98
C TRP A 135 -11.56 -15.21 11.94
N ILE A 136 -11.25 -16.30 12.65
CA ILE A 136 -12.17 -16.93 13.60
C ILE A 136 -12.61 -15.93 14.67
N GLU A 137 -11.66 -15.19 15.26
CA GLU A 137 -11.94 -14.21 16.30
C GLU A 137 -12.87 -13.10 15.77
N LYS A 138 -12.52 -12.46 14.65
CA LYS A 138 -13.28 -11.32 14.13
C LYS A 138 -14.60 -11.74 13.48
N ALA A 139 -14.64 -12.88 12.79
CA ALA A 139 -15.87 -13.42 12.23
C ALA A 139 -16.87 -13.80 13.34
N SER A 140 -16.41 -14.32 14.48
CA SER A 140 -17.31 -14.60 15.62
C SER A 140 -18.08 -13.39 16.14
N LYS A 141 -17.49 -12.20 15.98
CA LYS A 141 -18.09 -10.94 16.42
C LYS A 141 -18.86 -10.22 15.32
N TYR A 142 -18.37 -10.30 14.08
CA TYR A 142 -18.83 -9.41 13.01
C TYR A 142 -19.48 -10.11 11.82
N HIS A 143 -19.36 -11.43 11.68
CA HIS A 143 -19.95 -12.15 10.55
C HIS A 143 -21.48 -12.09 10.62
N PRO A 144 -22.19 -11.74 9.53
CA PRO A 144 -23.63 -11.51 9.57
C PRO A 144 -24.45 -12.81 9.61
N ASN A 145 -23.89 -13.92 9.10
CA ASN A 145 -24.62 -15.16 8.91
C ASN A 145 -23.74 -16.39 9.24
N PRO A 146 -23.41 -16.62 10.53
CA PRO A 146 -22.67 -17.81 10.92
C PRO A 146 -23.48 -19.09 10.65
N SER A 147 -22.81 -20.16 10.25
CA SER A 147 -23.44 -21.46 10.00
C SER A 147 -23.19 -22.39 11.17
N GLU A 148 -24.25 -23.00 11.71
CA GLU A 148 -24.11 -24.06 12.70
C GLU A 148 -23.87 -25.40 12.01
N THR A 149 -22.83 -26.11 12.43
CA THR A 149 -22.50 -27.45 11.97
C THR A 149 -22.39 -28.40 13.16
N PRO A 150 -22.41 -29.73 12.96
CA PRO A 150 -22.16 -30.68 14.04
C PRO A 150 -20.83 -30.48 14.78
N ASN A 151 -19.85 -29.85 14.12
CA ASN A 151 -18.52 -29.56 14.68
C ASN A 151 -18.41 -28.15 15.27
N GLY A 152 -19.52 -27.41 15.40
CA GLY A 152 -19.57 -26.06 15.91
C GLY A 152 -19.92 -25.01 14.85
N ILE A 153 -19.69 -23.75 15.18
CA ILE A 153 -20.02 -22.60 14.33
C ILE A 153 -18.91 -22.39 13.29
N THR A 154 -19.30 -22.25 12.02
CA THR A 154 -18.40 -21.91 10.91
C THR A 154 -18.78 -20.56 10.30
N TYR A 155 -17.80 -19.90 9.70
CA TYR A 155 -17.94 -18.57 9.11
C TYR A 155 -17.46 -18.62 7.67
N SER A 156 -18.31 -18.23 6.74
CA SER A 156 -17.98 -18.22 5.32
C SER A 156 -16.92 -17.18 5.02
N PHE A 157 -15.89 -17.58 4.28
CA PHE A 157 -14.78 -16.72 3.87
C PHE A 157 -14.96 -16.19 2.44
N GLU A 158 -16.18 -16.26 1.90
CA GLU A 158 -16.51 -15.70 0.60
C GLU A 158 -16.26 -14.18 0.55
N PRO A 159 -16.02 -13.60 -0.65
CA PRO A 159 -15.62 -12.21 -0.80
C PRO A 159 -16.49 -11.19 -0.06
N GLU A 160 -17.81 -11.36 -0.09
CA GLU A 160 -18.75 -10.47 0.59
C GLU A 160 -18.55 -10.47 2.11
N TYR A 161 -18.28 -11.64 2.71
CA TYR A 161 -18.12 -11.76 4.16
C TYR A 161 -16.75 -11.29 4.63
N GLN A 162 -15.70 -11.44 3.82
CA GLN A 162 -14.41 -10.80 4.10
C GLN A 162 -14.59 -9.28 4.23
N ASP A 163 -15.31 -8.66 3.29
CA ASP A 163 -15.60 -7.23 3.33
C ASP A 163 -16.46 -6.84 4.53
N ILE A 164 -17.56 -7.55 4.79
CA ILE A 164 -18.47 -7.21 5.89
C ILE A 164 -17.76 -7.31 7.24
N VAL A 165 -16.96 -8.36 7.46
CA VAL A 165 -16.22 -8.53 8.71
C VAL A 165 -15.22 -7.40 8.90
N VAL A 166 -14.43 -7.05 7.89
CA VAL A 166 -13.49 -5.91 7.98
C VAL A 166 -14.23 -4.58 8.17
N TYR A 167 -15.30 -4.33 7.42
CA TYR A 167 -16.06 -3.10 7.53
C TYR A 167 -16.62 -2.89 8.94
N ARG A 168 -17.23 -3.93 9.51
CA ARG A 168 -17.77 -3.88 10.87
C ARG A 168 -16.67 -3.77 11.91
N TRP A 169 -15.55 -4.46 11.71
CA TRP A 169 -14.38 -4.37 12.59
C TRP A 169 -13.79 -2.96 12.60
N LEU A 170 -13.57 -2.33 11.45
CA LEU A 170 -13.06 -0.95 11.34
C LEU A 170 -14.01 0.09 11.95
N LYS A 171 -15.30 -0.20 12.01
CA LYS A 171 -16.32 0.67 12.61
C LYS A 171 -16.54 0.47 14.10
N ASP A 172 -15.98 -0.57 14.68
CA ASP A 172 -16.15 -0.83 16.11
C ASP A 172 -15.23 0.08 16.94
N HIS A 173 -15.79 1.16 17.48
CA HIS A 173 -15.06 2.12 18.31
C HIS A 173 -14.48 1.52 19.60
N HIS A 174 -14.95 0.35 20.05
CA HIS A 174 -14.38 -0.32 21.23
C HIS A 174 -13.09 -1.07 20.93
N GLN A 175 -12.76 -1.26 19.64
CA GLN A 175 -11.61 -2.03 19.20
C GLN A 175 -10.39 -1.17 18.87
N TRP A 176 -10.58 0.13 18.69
CA TRP A 176 -9.56 1.07 18.26
C TRP A 176 -9.42 2.19 19.30
N ASN A 177 -8.19 2.69 19.51
CA ASN A 177 -7.97 3.79 20.45
C ASN A 177 -8.44 5.14 19.89
N VAL A 178 -8.87 5.15 18.63
CA VAL A 178 -9.32 6.32 17.88
C VAL A 178 -10.62 6.01 17.14
N ASP A 179 -11.42 7.05 16.89
CA ASP A 179 -12.50 6.96 15.92
C ASP A 179 -11.91 7.10 14.50
N ILE A 180 -11.71 5.95 13.84
CA ILE A 180 -11.19 5.86 12.48
C ILE A 180 -12.03 6.71 11.52
N LEU A 181 -13.36 6.62 11.57
CA LEU A 181 -14.22 7.37 10.65
C LEU A 181 -14.04 8.88 10.82
N THR A 182 -13.91 9.35 12.06
CA THR A 182 -13.64 10.76 12.35
C THR A 182 -12.28 11.21 11.82
N LEU A 183 -11.23 10.38 11.92
CA LEU A 183 -9.92 10.69 11.33
C LEU A 183 -10.02 10.83 9.80
N LEU A 184 -10.65 9.85 9.15
CA LEU A 184 -10.80 9.83 7.70
C LEU A 184 -11.61 11.03 7.17
N LYS A 185 -12.69 11.42 7.86
CA LYS A 185 -13.49 12.60 7.50
C LYS A 185 -12.70 13.91 7.63
N LYS A 186 -11.65 13.94 8.44
CA LYS A 186 -10.74 15.08 8.62
C LYS A 186 -9.50 15.01 7.73
N ASP A 187 -9.47 14.11 6.74
CA ASP A 187 -8.31 13.81 5.89
C ASP A 187 -7.03 13.45 6.68
N ARG A 188 -7.20 12.91 7.89
CA ARG A 188 -6.12 12.38 8.73
C ARG A 188 -5.88 10.90 8.44
N VAL A 189 -5.69 10.57 7.16
CA VAL A 189 -5.53 9.18 6.70
C VAL A 189 -4.24 8.56 7.24
N GLU A 190 -3.17 9.34 7.35
CA GLU A 190 -1.88 8.89 7.87
C GLU A 190 -2.02 8.37 9.31
N ASP A 191 -2.76 9.10 10.15
CA ASP A 191 -3.04 8.68 11.53
C ASP A 191 -3.89 7.40 11.59
N ALA A 192 -4.87 7.27 10.69
CA ALA A 192 -5.66 6.05 10.59
C ALA A 192 -4.79 4.84 10.19
N LEU A 193 -3.88 5.00 9.23
CA LEU A 193 -2.97 3.92 8.81
C LEU A 193 -2.00 3.51 9.94
N ILE A 194 -1.50 4.49 10.71
CA ILE A 194 -0.65 4.22 11.88
C ILE A 194 -1.39 3.39 12.92
N GLU A 195 -2.64 3.73 13.27
CA GLU A 195 -3.44 2.93 14.21
C GLU A 195 -3.62 1.50 13.72
N LEU A 196 -3.85 1.32 12.42
CA LEU A 196 -4.07 0.00 11.81
C LEU A 196 -2.80 -0.85 11.65
N SER A 197 -1.61 -0.23 11.72
CA SER A 197 -0.32 -0.89 11.47
C SER A 197 0.00 -2.06 12.41
N GLY A 198 -0.62 -2.11 13.59
CA GLY A 198 -0.48 -3.22 14.53
C GLY A 198 -1.22 -4.50 14.10
N VAL A 199 -2.18 -4.38 13.20
CA VAL A 199 -2.92 -5.50 12.60
C VAL A 199 -2.37 -5.83 11.22
N TRP A 200 -2.19 -4.80 10.39
CA TRP A 200 -1.66 -4.90 9.04
C TRP A 200 -0.30 -4.23 9.00
N THR A 201 0.75 -5.00 9.27
CA THR A 201 2.14 -4.56 9.36
C THR A 201 2.65 -3.85 8.10
N SER A 202 2.01 -4.11 6.96
CA SER A 202 2.33 -3.49 5.67
C SER A 202 1.85 -2.04 5.52
N LEU A 203 0.91 -1.58 6.37
CA LEU A 203 0.33 -0.23 6.30
C LEU A 203 1.26 0.89 6.78
N GLY A 204 2.43 0.52 7.28
CA GLY A 204 3.45 1.46 7.72
C GLY A 204 3.67 1.37 9.22
N SER A 205 4.89 1.02 9.60
CA SER A 205 5.49 1.21 10.94
C SER A 205 6.95 0.75 10.95
N GLY A 206 7.50 0.37 9.79
CA GLY A 206 8.86 -0.13 9.61
C GLY A 206 9.01 -1.63 9.86
N LEU A 207 7.97 -2.34 10.27
CA LEU A 207 8.04 -3.79 10.52
C LEU A 207 8.01 -4.60 9.22
N GLU A 208 7.06 -4.33 8.33
CA GLU A 208 6.90 -5.03 7.05
C GLU A 208 6.42 -4.09 5.92
N ASP A 209 6.91 -2.84 5.92
CA ASP A 209 6.64 -1.87 4.85
C ASP A 209 6.93 -2.49 3.46
N ASN A 210 6.08 -2.17 2.49
CA ASN A 210 6.20 -2.65 1.12
C ASN A 210 6.36 -1.47 0.13
N LEU A 211 6.43 -1.78 -1.17
CA LEU A 211 6.56 -0.77 -2.23
C LEU A 211 5.40 0.23 -2.29
N MET A 212 4.25 -0.11 -1.69
CA MET A 212 3.04 0.69 -1.69
C MET A 212 2.87 1.57 -0.46
N THR A 213 3.51 1.23 0.67
CA THR A 213 3.41 1.99 1.94
C THR A 213 3.54 3.51 1.76
N PRO A 214 4.51 4.06 0.99
CA PRO A 214 4.63 5.51 0.79
C PRO A 214 3.48 6.15 -0.01
N PHE A 215 2.69 5.34 -0.72
CA PHE A 215 1.60 5.79 -1.59
C PHE A 215 0.22 5.54 -1.00
N LEU A 216 0.10 4.82 0.12
CA LEU A 216 -1.20 4.47 0.71
C LEU A 216 -2.09 5.69 0.98
N PRO A 217 -1.61 6.82 1.54
CA PRO A 217 -2.43 8.02 1.69
C PRO A 217 -2.96 8.58 0.36
N LYS A 218 -2.16 8.48 -0.71
CA LYS A 218 -2.56 8.94 -2.05
C LYS A 218 -3.58 8.00 -2.68
N LEU A 219 -3.37 6.70 -2.54
CA LEU A 219 -4.31 5.67 -3.00
C LEU A 219 -5.65 5.79 -2.28
N TYR A 220 -5.64 6.00 -0.96
CA TYR A 220 -6.83 6.25 -0.18
C TYR A 220 -7.66 7.40 -0.75
N ARG A 221 -7.05 8.56 -0.98
CA ARG A 221 -7.74 9.73 -1.52
C ARG A 221 -8.30 9.46 -2.93
N LYS A 222 -7.60 8.68 -3.76
CA LYS A 222 -8.11 8.22 -5.06
C LYS A 222 -9.33 7.31 -4.91
N PHE A 223 -9.24 6.29 -4.07
CA PHE A 223 -10.36 5.36 -3.84
C PHE A 223 -11.56 6.07 -3.22
N LEU A 224 -11.35 7.02 -2.31
CA LEU A 224 -12.41 7.83 -1.73
C LEU A 224 -13.15 8.63 -2.80
N ALA A 225 -12.43 9.27 -3.72
CA ALA A 225 -13.07 9.98 -4.83
C ALA A 225 -13.94 9.06 -5.69
N GLU A 226 -13.49 7.82 -5.93
CA GLU A 226 -14.26 6.81 -6.69
C GLU A 226 -15.50 6.30 -5.93
N GLU A 227 -15.39 6.04 -4.63
CA GLU A 227 -16.52 5.62 -3.80
C GLU A 227 -17.59 6.73 -3.73
N LEU A 228 -17.18 7.99 -3.51
CA LEU A 228 -18.07 9.14 -3.49
C LEU A 228 -18.78 9.37 -4.84
N ALA A 229 -18.04 9.27 -5.95
CA ALA A 229 -18.62 9.39 -7.28
C ALA A 229 -19.65 8.29 -7.55
N SER A 230 -19.38 7.06 -7.11
CA SER A 230 -20.29 5.92 -7.26
C SER A 230 -21.58 6.09 -6.43
N THR A 231 -21.48 6.59 -5.19
CA THR A 231 -22.66 6.92 -4.37
C THR A 231 -23.55 7.98 -5.03
N SER A 232 -22.94 9.02 -5.65
CA SER A 232 -23.72 10.07 -6.33
C SER A 232 -24.51 9.54 -7.53
N LYS A 233 -23.92 8.63 -8.32
CA LYS A 233 -24.57 8.01 -9.49
C LYS A 233 -25.78 7.16 -9.08
N ILE A 234 -25.65 6.40 -7.98
CA ILE A 234 -26.75 5.58 -7.45
C ILE A 234 -27.91 6.48 -6.99
N SER A 235 -27.61 7.56 -6.28
CA SER A 235 -28.63 8.52 -5.81
C SER A 235 -29.36 9.21 -6.98
N GLY A 236 -28.64 9.59 -8.04
CA GLY A 236 -29.23 10.18 -9.24
C GLY A 236 -30.11 9.22 -10.04
N SER A 237 -29.66 7.98 -10.23
CA SER A 237 -30.44 6.93 -10.93
C SER A 237 -31.73 6.57 -10.17
N HIS A 238 -31.67 6.51 -8.84
CA HIS A 238 -32.85 6.25 -8.01
C HIS A 238 -33.88 7.40 -8.04
N MET A 239 -33.43 8.65 -8.22
CA MET A 239 -34.33 9.79 -8.42
C MET A 239 -35.02 9.79 -9.78
N ILE A 240 -34.31 9.42 -10.86
CA ILE A 240 -34.89 9.36 -12.21
C ILE A 240 -35.97 8.29 -12.29
N ASN A 241 -35.70 7.08 -11.77
CA ASN A 241 -36.68 5.99 -11.76
C ASN A 241 -37.94 6.29 -10.91
N LYS A 242 -37.86 7.23 -9.96
CA LYS A 242 -39.01 7.66 -9.15
C LYS A 242 -39.84 8.74 -9.84
N ILE A 243 -39.29 9.46 -10.82
CA ILE A 243 -40.02 10.46 -11.60
C ILE A 243 -40.80 9.81 -12.74
N GLU A 244 -40.30 8.69 -13.30
CA GLU A 244 -40.98 7.92 -14.35
C GLU A 244 -42.07 6.97 -13.84
N SER A 245 -42.28 6.91 -12.51
CA SER A 245 -43.33 6.10 -11.87
C SER A 245 -44.59 6.91 -11.49
N PHE A 246 -44.76 8.11 -12.04
CA PHE A 246 -45.94 8.97 -11.92
C PHE A 246 -46.48 9.32 -13.30
#